data_AF-A0A3N9WLP3-F1
#
_entry.id   AF-A0A3N9WLP3-F1
#
_cell.length_a   1.000
_cell.length_b   1.000
_cell.length_c   1.000
_cell.angle_alpha   90.00
_cell.angle_beta   90.00
_cell.angle_gamma   90.00
#
_symmetry.space_group_name_H-M   'P 1'
#
loop_
_entity.id
_entity.type
_entity.pdbx_description
1 polymer ?
#
loop_
_entity_poly.entity_id
_entity_poly.type
_entity_poly.pdbx_seq_one_letter_code
_entity_poly.pdbx_strand_id
1 'polypeptide(L)'
;MSSGTSYDWAYALERERKRQAELRAELERLRVRHRQLRRLQAALATQGIRAALAEVADVAADADSTQLGIAVTEARTSLDALEARLEGALAQRTQERAARWAATPAVANDLPAEPSLVTALAEERARADGTAVAALARAAADLVETEAVRCVDDERAELVRLAGRVREFDAVRARRALTDLESRVAASIRLRRDLEQAEQRRVELLTLAGELPEEERAALRQRVARTPDEELAGLGDEVRAVVAAHRRRQARVEVTEQVLAALGAQGYELGESFDDLLAGGRQVTLLTSAKTPDYGVRLTVDPERDRFMAITVRRDDADDGDDQHAQQLVCDDLDLIEAELATGGLRLRKVLRRPVQPRVATMPARHWPAAVNPGQSAEAQRTEELRRAAEYERQRRANQQAKGRTS
;
A
#
# COMPACT_ATOMS: atom_id res chain seq x y z
N MET A 1 -11.15 38.91 -12.69
CA MET A 1 -12.17 37.93 -13.14
C MET A 1 -11.52 36.96 -14.11
N SER A 2 -12.00 35.70 -14.11
CA SER A 2 -11.61 34.57 -14.97
C SER A 2 -10.55 33.60 -14.42
N SER A 3 -10.85 32.96 -13.28
CA SER A 3 -10.22 31.69 -12.83
C SER A 3 -11.21 30.52 -12.78
N GLY A 4 -12.43 30.68 -13.33
CA GLY A 4 -13.50 29.69 -13.26
C GLY A 4 -13.57 28.70 -14.44
N THR A 5 -12.84 28.92 -15.53
CA THR A 5 -12.99 28.13 -16.76
C THR A 5 -12.11 26.88 -16.85
N SER A 6 -10.99 26.79 -16.11
CA SER A 6 -10.10 25.63 -16.19
C SER A 6 -10.56 24.45 -15.33
N TYR A 7 -11.27 24.71 -14.23
CA TYR A 7 -11.77 23.67 -13.33
C TYR A 7 -12.99 22.94 -13.93
N ASP A 8 -13.86 23.67 -14.65
CA ASP A 8 -15.02 23.10 -15.33
C ASP A 8 -14.62 22.21 -16.52
N TRP A 9 -13.56 22.55 -17.25
CA TRP A 9 -13.08 21.74 -18.38
C TRP A 9 -12.45 20.42 -17.94
N ALA A 10 -11.64 20.44 -16.86
CA ALA A 10 -11.05 19.22 -16.30
C ALA A 10 -12.13 18.26 -15.79
N TYR A 11 -13.16 18.78 -15.12
CA TYR A 11 -14.29 17.99 -14.63
C TYR A 11 -15.20 17.46 -15.75
N ALA A 12 -15.39 18.22 -16.83
CA ALA A 12 -16.11 17.74 -18.03
C ALA A 12 -15.34 16.63 -18.75
N LEU A 13 -14.02 16.76 -18.89
CA LEU A 13 -13.17 15.74 -19.50
C LEU A 13 -13.15 14.43 -18.68
N GLU A 14 -13.13 14.54 -17.34
CA GLU A 14 -13.19 13.36 -16.47
C GLU A 14 -14.55 12.65 -16.54
N ARG A 15 -15.66 13.41 -16.58
CA ARG A 15 -17.01 12.85 -16.79
C ARG A 15 -17.14 12.16 -18.14
N GLU A 16 -16.59 12.76 -19.20
CA GLU A 16 -16.60 12.17 -20.53
C GLU A 16 -15.79 10.87 -20.60
N ARG A 17 -14.60 10.82 -19.97
CA ARG A 17 -13.79 9.60 -19.85
C ARG A 17 -14.51 8.49 -19.08
N LYS A 18 -15.18 8.83 -17.97
CA LYS A 18 -15.99 7.87 -17.20
C LYS A 18 -17.14 7.32 -18.05
N ARG A 19 -17.86 8.18 -18.76
CA ARG A 19 -18.95 7.79 -19.65
C ARG A 19 -18.48 6.88 -20.80
N GLN A 20 -17.34 7.18 -21.41
CA GLN A 20 -16.74 6.33 -22.45
C GLN A 20 -16.33 4.96 -21.88
N ALA A 21 -15.76 4.92 -20.68
CA ALA A 21 -15.40 3.66 -20.03
C ALA A 21 -16.63 2.80 -19.71
N GLU A 22 -17.72 3.41 -19.22
CA GLU A 22 -18.99 2.73 -18.97
C GLU A 22 -19.61 2.16 -20.24
N LEU A 23 -19.69 2.95 -21.32
CA LEU A 23 -20.24 2.50 -22.60
C LEU A 23 -19.40 1.38 -23.23
N ARG A 24 -18.07 1.41 -23.08
CA ARG A 24 -17.18 0.33 -23.55
C ARG A 24 -17.35 -0.94 -22.73
N ALA A 25 -17.46 -0.83 -21.41
CA ALA A 25 -17.76 -1.97 -20.55
C ALA A 25 -19.12 -2.59 -20.92
N GLU A 26 -20.09 -1.75 -21.30
CA GLU A 26 -21.39 -2.21 -21.72
C GLU A 26 -21.37 -2.90 -23.09
N LEU A 27 -20.68 -2.35 -24.09
CA LEU A 27 -20.47 -3.01 -25.38
C LEU A 27 -19.81 -4.38 -25.20
N GLU A 28 -18.85 -4.51 -24.30
CA GLU A 28 -18.22 -5.80 -24.05
C GLU A 28 -19.19 -6.81 -23.43
N ARG A 29 -20.08 -6.38 -22.53
CA ARG A 29 -21.17 -7.24 -22.02
C ARG A 29 -22.11 -7.69 -23.14
N LEU A 30 -22.47 -6.78 -24.05
CA LEU A 30 -23.32 -7.10 -25.21
C LEU A 30 -22.61 -8.06 -26.18
N ARG A 31 -21.29 -7.91 -26.39
CA ARG A 31 -20.48 -8.86 -27.18
C ARG A 31 -20.40 -10.25 -26.54
N VAL A 32 -20.30 -10.33 -25.21
CA VAL A 32 -20.37 -11.63 -24.50
C VAL A 32 -21.75 -12.26 -24.69
N ARG A 33 -22.83 -11.49 -24.52
CA ARG A 33 -24.21 -11.96 -24.73
C ARG A 33 -24.44 -12.43 -26.17
N HIS A 34 -23.93 -11.70 -27.15
CA HIS A 34 -23.95 -12.09 -28.56
C HIS A 34 -23.25 -13.43 -28.81
N ARG A 35 -22.07 -13.65 -28.22
CA ARG A 35 -21.36 -14.94 -28.32
C ARG A 35 -22.17 -16.08 -27.72
N GLN A 36 -22.88 -15.84 -26.61
CA GLN A 36 -23.77 -16.83 -25.99
C GLN A 36 -24.97 -17.16 -26.89
N LEU A 37 -25.65 -16.14 -27.44
CA LEU A 37 -26.76 -16.33 -28.37
C LEU A 37 -26.33 -17.05 -29.65
N ARG A 38 -25.14 -16.77 -30.20
CA ARG A 38 -24.59 -17.52 -31.34
C ARG A 38 -24.36 -19.00 -31.02
N ARG A 39 -23.89 -19.33 -29.82
CA ARG A 39 -23.73 -20.74 -29.39
C ARG A 39 -25.08 -21.43 -29.28
N LEU A 40 -26.09 -20.76 -28.71
CA LEU A 40 -27.45 -21.28 -28.65
C LEU A 40 -28.04 -21.49 -30.04
N GLN A 41 -27.89 -20.51 -30.94
CA GLN A 41 -28.33 -20.61 -32.33
C GLN A 41 -27.65 -21.78 -33.07
N ALA A 42 -26.35 -22.01 -32.86
CA ALA A 42 -25.65 -23.16 -33.42
C ALA A 42 -26.20 -24.50 -32.89
N ALA A 43 -26.50 -24.58 -31.59
CA ALA A 43 -27.13 -25.75 -30.98
C ALA A 43 -28.58 -25.97 -31.45
N LEU A 44 -29.32 -24.90 -31.75
CA LEU A 44 -30.67 -24.98 -32.30
C LEU A 44 -30.67 -25.30 -33.80
N ALA A 45 -29.63 -24.92 -34.53
CA ALA A 45 -29.44 -25.24 -35.94
C ALA A 45 -29.22 -26.74 -36.17
N THR A 46 -28.53 -27.45 -35.26
CA THR A 46 -28.42 -28.93 -35.34
C THR A 46 -29.77 -29.62 -35.14
N GLN A 47 -30.70 -28.95 -34.47
CA GLN A 47 -32.07 -29.39 -34.35
C GLN A 47 -32.91 -28.95 -35.58
N GLY A 48 -32.40 -28.08 -36.46
CA GLY A 48 -33.11 -27.60 -37.65
C GLY A 48 -33.84 -26.26 -37.50
N ILE A 49 -33.64 -25.53 -36.39
CA ILE A 49 -34.14 -24.15 -36.24
C ILE A 49 -33.06 -23.20 -36.76
N ARG A 50 -33.38 -22.44 -37.83
CA ARG A 50 -32.48 -21.43 -38.39
C ARG A 50 -33.02 -20.03 -38.11
N ALA A 51 -32.27 -19.23 -37.37
CA ALA A 51 -32.50 -17.79 -37.21
C ALA A 51 -31.44 -16.98 -37.98
N ALA A 52 -31.70 -15.71 -38.27
CA ALA A 52 -30.71 -14.80 -38.84
C ALA A 52 -29.65 -14.42 -37.80
N LEU A 53 -28.43 -14.09 -38.24
CA LEU A 53 -27.36 -13.65 -37.34
C LEU A 53 -27.59 -12.17 -36.96
N ALA A 54 -27.51 -11.86 -35.66
CA ALA A 54 -27.24 -10.49 -35.25
C ALA A 54 -25.76 -10.17 -35.49
N GLU A 55 -25.46 -8.89 -35.68
CA GLU A 55 -24.11 -8.34 -35.73
C GLU A 55 -24.00 -7.25 -34.68
N VAL A 56 -22.95 -7.34 -33.85
CA VAL A 56 -22.55 -6.26 -32.95
C VAL A 56 -21.34 -5.62 -33.62
N ALA A 57 -21.47 -4.35 -33.99
CA ALA A 57 -20.44 -3.63 -34.72
C ALA A 57 -19.14 -3.53 -33.91
N ASP A 58 -18.00 -3.63 -34.59
CA ASP A 58 -16.71 -3.30 -33.99
C ASP A 58 -16.49 -1.79 -34.05
N VAL A 59 -16.40 -1.20 -32.87
CA VAL A 59 -16.20 0.25 -32.70
C VAL A 59 -14.71 0.53 -32.51
N ALA A 60 -14.20 1.57 -33.18
CA ALA A 60 -12.81 1.99 -33.12
C ALA A 60 -12.40 2.42 -31.69
N ALA A 61 -11.11 2.26 -31.36
CA ALA A 61 -10.57 2.54 -30.03
C ALA A 61 -10.60 4.03 -29.65
N ASP A 62 -10.70 4.92 -30.63
CA ASP A 62 -10.78 6.37 -30.51
C ASP A 62 -12.22 6.93 -30.61
N ALA A 63 -13.24 6.06 -30.67
CA ALA A 63 -14.63 6.48 -30.75
C ALA A 63 -15.08 7.27 -29.51
N ASP A 64 -15.81 8.37 -29.77
CA ASP A 64 -16.37 9.24 -28.74
C ASP A 64 -17.61 8.62 -28.05
N SER A 65 -18.09 9.24 -26.96
CA SER A 65 -19.24 8.70 -26.22
C SER A 65 -20.54 8.68 -27.01
N THR A 66 -20.68 9.51 -28.04
CA THR A 66 -21.89 9.56 -28.88
C THR A 66 -21.90 8.37 -29.83
N GLN A 67 -20.77 8.11 -30.49
CA GLN A 67 -20.57 6.93 -31.34
C GLN A 67 -20.69 5.63 -30.54
N LEU A 68 -20.11 5.57 -29.34
CA LEU A 68 -20.27 4.42 -28.43
C LEU A 68 -21.73 4.24 -27.99
N GLY A 69 -22.45 5.33 -27.72
CA GLY A 69 -23.86 5.29 -27.31
C GLY A 69 -24.80 4.78 -28.41
N ILE A 70 -24.55 5.17 -29.66
CA ILE A 70 -25.28 4.65 -30.83
C ILE A 70 -25.02 3.15 -30.97
N ALA A 71 -23.75 2.73 -30.93
CA ALA A 71 -23.38 1.32 -31.05
C ALA A 71 -23.99 0.45 -29.93
N VAL A 72 -24.05 0.93 -28.69
CA VAL A 72 -24.74 0.23 -27.58
C VAL A 72 -26.21 0.04 -27.88
N THR A 73 -26.87 1.08 -28.39
CA THR A 73 -28.31 1.06 -28.66
C THR A 73 -28.65 0.10 -29.82
N GLU A 74 -27.86 0.14 -30.90
CA GLU A 74 -27.97 -0.78 -32.03
C GLU A 74 -27.66 -2.24 -31.62
N ALA A 75 -26.66 -2.45 -30.78
CA ALA A 75 -26.35 -3.78 -30.24
C ALA A 75 -27.46 -4.32 -29.34
N ARG A 76 -28.05 -3.50 -28.46
CA ARG A 76 -29.19 -3.91 -27.62
C ARG A 76 -30.40 -4.29 -28.47
N THR A 77 -30.82 -3.40 -29.36
CA THR A 77 -32.01 -3.62 -30.20
C THR A 77 -31.86 -4.85 -31.11
N SER A 78 -30.68 -5.06 -31.70
CA SER A 78 -30.42 -6.23 -32.54
C SER A 78 -30.39 -7.54 -31.74
N LEU A 79 -29.81 -7.54 -30.53
CA LEU A 79 -29.78 -8.71 -29.66
C LEU A 79 -31.17 -9.06 -29.10
N ASP A 80 -31.94 -8.08 -28.67
CA ASP A 80 -33.30 -8.30 -28.17
C ASP A 80 -34.22 -8.84 -29.28
N ALA A 81 -34.08 -8.32 -30.51
CA ALA A 81 -34.81 -8.83 -31.67
C ALA A 81 -34.40 -10.26 -32.04
N LEU A 82 -33.13 -10.63 -31.87
CA LEU A 82 -32.66 -12.00 -32.09
C LEU A 82 -33.23 -12.95 -31.04
N GLU A 83 -33.21 -12.55 -29.77
CA GLU A 83 -33.72 -13.35 -28.66
C GLU A 83 -35.22 -13.63 -28.80
N ALA A 84 -36.02 -12.61 -29.07
CA ALA A 84 -37.45 -12.77 -29.30
C ALA A 84 -37.76 -13.71 -30.48
N ARG A 85 -36.95 -13.68 -31.54
CA ARG A 85 -37.10 -14.61 -32.69
C ARG A 85 -36.74 -16.04 -32.32
N LEU A 86 -35.68 -16.26 -31.53
CA LEU A 86 -35.29 -17.59 -31.06
C LEU A 86 -36.36 -18.18 -30.15
N GLU A 87 -36.92 -17.38 -29.25
CA GLU A 87 -38.04 -17.79 -28.39
C GLU A 87 -39.29 -18.16 -29.21
N GLY A 88 -39.66 -17.33 -30.18
CA GLY A 88 -40.79 -17.61 -31.08
C GLY A 88 -40.62 -18.91 -31.88
N ALA A 89 -39.42 -19.16 -32.41
CA ALA A 89 -39.12 -20.38 -33.17
C ALA A 89 -39.17 -21.64 -32.29
N LEU A 90 -38.71 -21.55 -31.03
CA LEU A 90 -38.83 -22.62 -30.05
C LEU A 90 -40.29 -22.91 -29.69
N ALA A 91 -41.09 -21.87 -29.45
CA ALA A 91 -42.51 -22.01 -29.15
C ALA A 91 -43.26 -22.68 -30.31
N GLN A 92 -43.06 -22.22 -31.55
CA GLN A 92 -43.68 -22.78 -32.74
C GLN A 92 -43.34 -24.28 -32.90
N ARG A 93 -42.06 -24.64 -32.76
CA ARG A 93 -41.65 -26.04 -32.87
C ARG A 93 -42.25 -26.92 -31.78
N THR A 94 -42.37 -26.40 -30.57
CA THR A 94 -43.00 -27.11 -29.45
C THR A 94 -44.47 -27.36 -29.75
N GLN A 95 -45.15 -26.38 -30.34
CA GLN A 95 -46.54 -26.50 -30.79
C GLN A 95 -46.70 -27.48 -31.96
N GLU A 96 -45.83 -27.45 -32.97
CA GLU A 96 -45.82 -28.41 -34.08
C GLU A 96 -45.53 -29.85 -33.61
N ARG A 97 -44.69 -30.00 -32.59
CA ARG A 97 -44.43 -31.31 -31.96
C ARG A 97 -45.69 -31.77 -31.22
N ALA A 98 -46.31 -30.91 -30.41
CA ALA A 98 -47.56 -31.23 -29.73
C ALA A 98 -48.68 -31.60 -30.72
N ALA A 99 -48.81 -30.88 -31.84
CA ALA A 99 -49.79 -31.15 -32.88
C ALA A 99 -49.53 -32.48 -33.63
N ARG A 100 -48.26 -32.79 -33.95
CA ARG A 100 -47.90 -34.10 -34.53
C ARG A 100 -48.21 -35.27 -33.59
N TRP A 101 -47.96 -35.08 -32.30
CA TRP A 101 -48.29 -36.08 -31.29
C TRP A 101 -49.81 -36.27 -31.14
N ALA A 102 -50.59 -35.19 -31.27
CA ALA A 102 -52.06 -35.25 -31.25
C ALA A 102 -52.68 -35.88 -32.52
N ALA A 103 -51.98 -35.90 -33.65
CA ALA A 103 -52.49 -36.39 -34.94
C ALA A 103 -52.16 -37.87 -35.27
N THR A 104 -51.56 -38.62 -34.34
CA THR A 104 -51.18 -40.02 -34.57
C THR A 104 -52.36 -40.94 -34.22
N PRO A 105 -52.95 -41.71 -35.16
CA PRO A 105 -54.10 -42.57 -34.86
C PRO A 105 -53.66 -43.81 -34.05
N ALA A 106 -54.40 -44.09 -32.97
CA ALA A 106 -54.22 -45.28 -32.15
C ALA A 106 -54.65 -46.52 -32.94
N VAL A 107 -53.67 -47.33 -33.38
CA VAL A 107 -53.93 -48.68 -33.88
C VAL A 107 -53.92 -49.61 -32.68
N ALA A 108 -55.08 -50.21 -32.41
CA ALA A 108 -55.23 -51.27 -31.43
C ALA A 108 -54.54 -52.53 -31.95
N ASN A 109 -53.52 -52.99 -31.22
CA ASN A 109 -53.07 -54.38 -31.26
C ASN A 109 -52.97 -54.87 -29.83
N ASP A 110 -53.61 -56.00 -29.57
CA ASP A 110 -53.56 -56.74 -28.31
C ASP A 110 -52.10 -57.09 -27.97
N LEU A 111 -51.57 -56.40 -26.96
CA LEU A 111 -50.28 -56.67 -26.34
C LEU A 111 -50.42 -56.52 -24.81
N PRO A 112 -49.62 -57.28 -24.04
CA PRO A 112 -49.84 -57.48 -22.61
C PRO A 112 -49.83 -56.13 -21.88
N ALA A 113 -50.82 -55.94 -21.00
CA ALA A 113 -51.10 -54.72 -20.22
C ALA A 113 -49.94 -53.70 -20.21
N GLU A 114 -49.94 -52.81 -21.22
CA GLU A 114 -48.94 -51.76 -21.32
C GLU A 114 -49.07 -50.81 -20.12
N PRO A 115 -47.96 -50.33 -19.54
CA PRO A 115 -48.01 -49.27 -18.55
C PRO A 115 -48.74 -48.08 -19.18
N SER A 116 -49.74 -47.54 -18.48
CA SER A 116 -50.52 -46.40 -19.00
C SER A 116 -49.59 -45.29 -19.51
N LEU A 117 -50.02 -44.52 -20.51
CA LEU A 117 -49.28 -43.35 -21.01
C LEU A 117 -48.77 -42.42 -19.89
N VAL A 118 -49.50 -42.35 -18.78
CA VAL A 118 -49.11 -41.60 -17.58
C VAL A 118 -47.87 -42.21 -16.90
N THR A 119 -47.80 -43.53 -16.80
CA THR A 119 -46.67 -44.28 -16.22
C THR A 119 -45.42 -44.19 -17.11
N ALA A 120 -45.56 -44.39 -18.43
CA ALA A 120 -44.43 -44.27 -19.36
C ALA A 120 -43.84 -42.84 -19.39
N LEU A 121 -44.70 -41.82 -19.29
CA LEU A 121 -44.28 -40.42 -19.28
C LEU A 121 -43.69 -40.01 -17.92
N ALA A 122 -44.14 -40.62 -16.82
CA ALA A 122 -43.52 -40.47 -15.50
C ALA A 122 -42.13 -41.14 -15.43
N GLU A 123 -41.96 -42.32 -16.02
CA GLU A 123 -40.66 -42.99 -16.12
C GLU A 123 -39.66 -42.20 -16.97
N GLU A 124 -40.09 -41.66 -18.11
CA GLU A 124 -39.21 -40.86 -18.97
C GLU A 124 -38.79 -39.54 -18.29
N ARG A 125 -39.70 -38.90 -17.54
CA ARG A 125 -39.36 -37.76 -16.68
C ARG A 125 -38.38 -38.13 -15.58
N ALA A 126 -38.58 -39.25 -14.90
CA ALA A 126 -37.67 -39.74 -13.86
C ALA A 126 -36.26 -40.05 -14.42
N ARG A 127 -36.18 -40.61 -15.64
CA ARG A 127 -34.89 -40.80 -16.34
C ARG A 127 -34.22 -39.47 -16.67
N ALA A 128 -34.97 -38.52 -17.25
CA ALA A 128 -34.45 -37.19 -17.57
C ALA A 128 -33.95 -36.45 -16.32
N ASP A 129 -34.73 -36.46 -15.24
CA ASP A 129 -34.35 -35.86 -13.95
C ASP A 129 -33.12 -36.56 -13.34
N GLY A 130 -33.05 -37.89 -13.40
CA GLY A 130 -31.88 -38.65 -12.98
C GLY A 130 -30.61 -38.29 -13.77
N THR A 131 -30.72 -38.11 -15.09
CA THR A 131 -29.58 -37.68 -15.92
C THR A 131 -29.14 -36.25 -15.60
N ALA A 132 -30.09 -35.35 -15.32
CA ALA A 132 -29.80 -33.97 -14.93
C ALA A 132 -29.10 -33.91 -13.57
N VAL A 133 -29.59 -34.66 -12.57
CA VAL A 133 -28.95 -34.76 -11.24
C VAL A 133 -27.55 -35.36 -11.35
N ALA A 134 -27.34 -36.40 -12.16
CA ALA A 134 -26.01 -37.00 -12.37
C ALA A 134 -25.03 -36.03 -13.07
N ALA A 135 -25.51 -35.16 -13.95
CA ALA A 135 -24.68 -34.10 -14.55
C ALA A 135 -24.32 -33.02 -13.51
N LEU A 136 -25.28 -32.58 -12.69
CA LEU A 136 -25.05 -31.60 -11.63
C LEU A 136 -24.11 -32.13 -10.54
N ALA A 137 -24.24 -33.41 -10.17
CA ALA A 137 -23.35 -34.04 -9.19
C ALA A 137 -21.90 -34.15 -9.71
N ARG A 138 -21.71 -34.44 -11.01
CA ARG A 138 -20.38 -34.39 -11.65
C ARG A 138 -19.81 -32.97 -11.64
N ALA A 139 -20.59 -31.97 -12.04
CA ALA A 139 -20.16 -30.58 -11.98
C ALA A 139 -19.76 -30.13 -10.57
N ALA A 140 -20.50 -30.57 -9.54
CA ALA A 140 -20.15 -30.30 -8.14
C ALA A 140 -18.84 -30.97 -7.71
N ALA A 141 -18.62 -32.22 -8.13
CA ALA A 141 -17.37 -32.93 -7.86
C ALA A 141 -16.18 -32.27 -8.57
N ASP A 142 -16.31 -31.96 -9.86
CA ASP A 142 -15.29 -31.32 -10.68
C ASP A 142 -14.89 -29.94 -10.11
N LEU A 143 -15.88 -29.16 -9.65
CA LEU A 143 -15.65 -27.86 -9.00
C LEU A 143 -14.76 -28.00 -7.75
N VAL A 144 -15.09 -28.95 -6.87
CA VAL A 144 -14.33 -29.16 -5.64
C VAL A 144 -12.95 -29.74 -5.93
N GLU A 145 -12.83 -30.68 -6.86
CA GLU A 145 -11.54 -31.24 -7.27
C GLU A 145 -10.59 -30.16 -7.80
N THR A 146 -11.12 -29.23 -8.62
CA THR A 146 -10.31 -28.20 -9.27
C THR A 146 -10.02 -27.01 -8.36
N GLU A 147 -11.02 -26.50 -7.64
CA GLU A 147 -10.92 -25.21 -6.95
C GLU A 147 -10.72 -25.33 -5.44
N ALA A 148 -11.03 -26.47 -4.80
CA ALA A 148 -10.91 -26.56 -3.34
C ALA A 148 -9.46 -26.51 -2.82
N VAL A 149 -8.46 -26.70 -3.68
CA VAL A 149 -7.04 -26.48 -3.34
C VAL A 149 -6.75 -25.00 -3.08
N ARG A 150 -7.58 -24.09 -3.61
CA ARG A 150 -7.47 -22.63 -3.43
C ARG A 150 -8.37 -22.10 -2.32
N CYS A 151 -9.19 -22.94 -1.71
CA CYS A 151 -10.01 -22.59 -0.56
C CYS A 151 -9.18 -22.57 0.74
N VAL A 152 -9.78 -22.07 1.82
CA VAL A 152 -9.24 -22.21 3.18
C VAL A 152 -9.22 -23.69 3.57
N ASP A 153 -8.12 -24.15 4.18
CA ASP A 153 -7.89 -25.57 4.46
C ASP A 153 -8.99 -26.20 5.33
N ASP A 154 -9.51 -25.46 6.30
CA ASP A 154 -10.56 -25.91 7.22
C ASP A 154 -11.92 -26.16 6.53
N GLU A 155 -12.19 -25.51 5.39
CA GLU A 155 -13.46 -25.61 4.68
C GLU A 155 -13.46 -26.72 3.61
N ARG A 156 -12.28 -27.20 3.22
CA ARG A 156 -12.13 -28.17 2.12
C ARG A 156 -12.92 -29.46 2.35
N ALA A 157 -12.84 -30.02 3.56
CA ALA A 157 -13.56 -31.24 3.91
C ALA A 157 -15.09 -31.06 3.86
N GLU A 158 -15.58 -29.90 4.27
CA GLU A 158 -17.01 -29.58 4.19
C GLU A 158 -17.48 -29.40 2.75
N LEU A 159 -16.71 -28.73 1.90
CA LEU A 159 -17.02 -28.56 0.47
C LEU A 159 -17.12 -29.90 -0.26
N VAL A 160 -16.20 -30.83 0.00
CA VAL A 160 -16.25 -32.22 -0.52
C VAL A 160 -17.53 -32.94 -0.06
N ARG A 161 -17.88 -32.81 1.22
CA ARG A 161 -19.11 -33.39 1.78
C ARG A 161 -20.36 -32.82 1.11
N LEU A 162 -20.41 -31.51 0.88
CA LEU A 162 -21.55 -30.84 0.23
C LEU A 162 -21.70 -31.27 -1.24
N ALA A 163 -20.60 -31.37 -1.99
CA ALA A 163 -20.63 -31.87 -3.36
C ALA A 163 -21.16 -33.32 -3.43
N GLY A 164 -20.75 -34.18 -2.49
CA GLY A 164 -21.21 -35.57 -2.41
C GLY A 164 -22.73 -35.72 -2.17
N ARG A 165 -23.39 -34.71 -1.60
CA ARG A 165 -24.84 -34.70 -1.34
C ARG A 165 -25.68 -34.28 -2.53
N VAL A 166 -25.09 -33.69 -3.59
CA VAL A 166 -25.84 -33.19 -4.76
C VAL A 166 -26.63 -34.31 -5.45
N ARG A 167 -26.08 -35.54 -5.45
CA ARG A 167 -26.73 -36.73 -6.03
C ARG A 167 -27.97 -37.21 -5.26
N GLU A 168 -28.15 -36.77 -4.01
CA GLU A 168 -29.25 -37.17 -3.12
C GLU A 168 -30.51 -36.30 -3.31
N PHE A 169 -30.40 -35.23 -4.10
CA PHE A 169 -31.45 -34.26 -4.31
C PHE A 169 -32.23 -34.49 -5.62
N ASP A 170 -33.47 -33.98 -5.66
CA ASP A 170 -34.19 -33.78 -6.93
C ASP A 170 -33.47 -32.72 -7.80
N ALA A 171 -33.80 -32.64 -9.10
CA ALA A 171 -33.10 -31.78 -10.04
C ALA A 171 -33.11 -30.28 -9.66
N VAL A 172 -34.19 -29.79 -9.04
CA VAL A 172 -34.31 -28.39 -8.62
C VAL A 172 -33.43 -28.10 -7.41
N ARG A 173 -33.47 -28.99 -6.41
CA ARG A 173 -32.63 -28.89 -5.21
C ARG A 173 -31.15 -29.11 -5.53
N ALA A 174 -30.82 -30.02 -6.44
CA ALA A 174 -29.46 -30.26 -6.92
C ALA A 174 -28.87 -29.01 -7.59
N ARG A 175 -29.66 -28.30 -8.41
CA ARG A 175 -29.23 -27.05 -9.04
C ARG A 175 -28.98 -25.95 -8.01
N ARG A 176 -29.87 -25.79 -7.03
CA ARG A 176 -29.66 -24.82 -5.92
C ARG A 176 -28.44 -25.17 -5.08
N ALA A 177 -28.24 -26.46 -4.77
CA ALA A 177 -27.08 -26.93 -4.02
C ALA A 177 -25.77 -26.64 -4.75
N LEU A 178 -25.72 -26.82 -6.08
CA LEU A 178 -24.55 -26.46 -6.88
C LEU A 178 -24.25 -24.95 -6.81
N THR A 179 -25.25 -24.09 -6.97
CA THR A 179 -25.06 -22.63 -6.90
C THR A 179 -24.62 -22.15 -5.50
N ASP A 180 -25.14 -22.76 -4.42
CA ASP A 180 -24.68 -22.49 -3.06
C ASP A 180 -23.21 -22.93 -2.88
N LEU A 181 -22.86 -24.11 -3.40
CA LEU A 181 -21.49 -24.62 -3.38
C LEU A 181 -20.52 -23.70 -4.13
N GLU A 182 -20.87 -23.24 -5.34
CA GLU A 182 -20.10 -22.27 -6.12
C GLU A 182 -19.87 -20.96 -5.33
N SER A 183 -20.92 -20.46 -4.67
CA SER A 183 -20.85 -19.25 -3.86
C SER A 183 -19.93 -19.41 -2.65
N ARG A 184 -19.99 -20.56 -1.96
CA ARG A 184 -19.12 -20.90 -0.83
C ARG A 184 -17.66 -21.06 -1.26
N VAL A 185 -17.38 -21.77 -2.35
CA VAL A 185 -16.02 -21.89 -2.92
C VAL A 185 -15.46 -20.50 -3.24
N ALA A 186 -16.24 -19.66 -3.91
CA ALA A 186 -15.80 -18.30 -4.25
C ALA A 186 -15.60 -17.40 -3.02
N ALA A 187 -16.35 -17.59 -1.94
CA ALA A 187 -16.15 -16.88 -0.68
C ALA A 187 -14.88 -17.38 0.03
N SER A 188 -14.67 -18.69 0.08
CA SER A 188 -13.48 -19.32 0.68
C SER A 188 -12.18 -18.91 0.00
N ILE A 189 -12.15 -18.91 -1.34
CA ILE A 189 -10.99 -18.46 -2.11
C ILE A 189 -10.69 -16.97 -1.84
N ARG A 190 -11.73 -16.14 -1.72
CA ARG A 190 -11.56 -14.73 -1.37
C ARG A 190 -10.99 -14.57 0.03
N LEU A 191 -11.56 -15.26 1.01
CA LEU A 191 -11.08 -15.26 2.39
C LEU A 191 -9.61 -15.68 2.47
N ARG A 192 -9.22 -16.77 1.78
CA ARG A 192 -7.81 -17.20 1.74
C ARG A 192 -6.90 -16.12 1.18
N ARG A 193 -7.27 -15.48 0.06
CA ARG A 193 -6.49 -14.39 -0.53
C ARG A 193 -6.37 -13.20 0.42
N ASP A 194 -7.43 -12.86 1.13
CA ASP A 194 -7.44 -11.74 2.08
C ASP A 194 -6.51 -12.06 3.27
N LEU A 195 -6.53 -13.30 3.78
CA LEU A 195 -5.60 -13.77 4.82
C LEU A 195 -4.14 -13.75 4.35
N GLU A 196 -3.85 -14.28 3.16
CA GLU A 196 -2.50 -14.27 2.56
C GLU A 196 -1.98 -12.83 2.38
N GLN A 197 -2.84 -11.90 1.91
CA GLN A 197 -2.48 -10.49 1.80
C GLN A 197 -2.24 -9.83 3.16
N ALA A 198 -3.04 -10.15 4.18
CA ALA A 198 -2.86 -9.64 5.52
C ALA A 198 -1.54 -10.13 6.14
N GLU A 199 -1.21 -11.42 5.98
CA GLU A 199 0.05 -11.99 6.41
C GLU A 199 1.24 -11.32 5.71
N GLN A 200 1.17 -11.17 4.38
CA GLN A 200 2.21 -10.49 3.62
C GLN A 200 2.40 -9.04 4.09
N ARG A 201 1.31 -8.30 4.34
CA ARG A 201 1.39 -6.95 4.91
C ARG A 201 2.04 -6.95 6.29
N ARG A 202 1.71 -7.90 7.17
CA ARG A 202 2.37 -8.02 8.49
C ARG A 202 3.88 -8.19 8.33
N VAL A 203 4.30 -9.10 7.44
CA VAL A 203 5.73 -9.31 7.16
C VAL A 203 6.40 -8.03 6.65
N GLU A 204 5.78 -7.33 5.68
CA GLU A 204 6.30 -6.06 5.15
C GLU A 204 6.46 -4.99 6.25
N LEU A 205 5.46 -4.84 7.13
CA LEU A 205 5.53 -3.89 8.25
C LEU A 205 6.62 -4.25 9.27
N LEU A 206 6.78 -5.53 9.57
CA LEU A 206 7.83 -6.01 10.48
C LEU A 206 9.23 -5.84 9.89
N THR A 207 9.38 -6.02 8.58
CA THR A 207 10.64 -5.76 7.86
C THR A 207 10.97 -4.26 7.84
N LEU A 208 9.99 -3.38 7.55
CA LEU A 208 10.18 -1.92 7.63
C LEU A 208 10.62 -1.46 9.02
N ALA A 209 10.03 -2.05 10.07
CA ALA A 209 10.39 -1.77 11.46
C ALA A 209 11.80 -2.26 11.85
N GLY A 210 12.43 -3.11 11.03
CA GLY A 210 13.73 -3.72 11.31
C GLY A 210 14.86 -2.70 11.52
N GLU A 211 14.74 -1.53 10.89
CA GLU A 211 15.71 -0.44 10.93
C GLU A 211 15.60 0.46 12.17
N LEU A 212 14.54 0.30 12.96
CA LEU A 212 14.31 1.10 14.16
C LEU A 212 15.16 0.63 15.35
N PRO A 213 15.40 1.50 16.36
CA PRO A 213 15.99 1.12 17.64
C PRO A 213 15.20 0.00 18.32
N GLU A 214 15.87 -0.78 19.17
CA GLU A 214 15.28 -2.00 19.74
C GLU A 214 13.96 -1.77 20.47
N GLU A 215 13.85 -0.69 21.26
CA GLU A 215 12.65 -0.33 22.01
C GLU A 215 11.48 0.04 21.09
N GLU A 216 11.70 0.91 20.11
CA GLU A 216 10.69 1.30 19.12
C GLU A 216 10.25 0.10 18.28
N ARG A 217 11.20 -0.73 17.86
CA ARG A 217 10.95 -1.97 17.12
C ARG A 217 10.13 -2.96 17.92
N ALA A 218 10.42 -3.15 19.22
CA ALA A 218 9.67 -4.06 20.09
C ALA A 218 8.22 -3.59 20.28
N ALA A 219 8.02 -2.29 20.52
CA ALA A 219 6.69 -1.70 20.64
C ALA A 219 5.87 -1.85 19.35
N LEU A 220 6.51 -1.59 18.20
CA LEU A 220 5.84 -1.65 16.90
C LEU A 220 5.52 -3.10 16.49
N ARG A 221 6.39 -4.07 16.81
CA ARG A 221 6.10 -5.51 16.66
C ARG A 221 4.88 -5.95 17.45
N GLN A 222 4.78 -5.54 18.72
CA GLN A 222 3.60 -5.85 19.54
C GLN A 222 2.33 -5.21 18.97
N ARG A 223 2.44 -4.00 18.43
CA ARG A 223 1.31 -3.30 17.81
C ARG A 223 0.84 -4.03 16.54
N VAL A 224 1.74 -4.34 15.60
CA VAL A 224 1.43 -5.12 14.39
C VAL A 224 0.80 -6.47 14.74
N ALA A 225 1.30 -7.17 15.77
CA ALA A 225 0.73 -8.44 16.19
C ALA A 225 -0.73 -8.33 16.68
N ARG A 226 -1.07 -7.25 17.38
CA ARG A 226 -2.40 -7.02 17.97
C ARG A 226 -3.42 -6.38 17.02
N THR A 227 -2.96 -5.76 15.94
CA THR A 227 -3.84 -5.08 14.98
C THR A 227 -4.66 -6.09 14.17
N PRO A 228 -5.99 -5.91 14.03
CA PRO A 228 -6.83 -6.71 13.14
C PRO A 228 -6.43 -6.56 11.68
N ASP A 229 -6.66 -7.60 10.86
CA ASP A 229 -6.20 -7.61 9.46
C ASP A 229 -6.80 -6.48 8.61
N GLU A 230 -8.04 -6.08 8.91
CA GLU A 230 -8.77 -4.99 8.27
C GLU A 230 -8.11 -3.61 8.51
N GLU A 231 -7.42 -3.44 9.63
CA GLU A 231 -6.79 -2.19 10.05
C GLU A 231 -5.30 -2.10 9.66
N LEU A 232 -4.70 -3.19 9.17
CA LEU A 232 -3.28 -3.24 8.80
C LEU A 232 -2.88 -2.19 7.77
N ALA A 233 -3.80 -1.82 6.87
CA ALA A 233 -3.53 -0.80 5.85
C ALA A 233 -3.26 0.57 6.49
N GLY A 234 -4.08 0.99 7.46
CA GLY A 234 -3.90 2.26 8.18
C GLY A 234 -2.64 2.27 9.04
N LEU A 235 -2.34 1.14 9.69
CA LEU A 235 -1.09 0.97 10.43
C LEU A 235 0.14 1.15 9.53
N GLY A 236 0.06 0.75 8.26
CA GLY A 236 1.18 0.87 7.32
C GLY A 236 1.65 2.30 7.08
N ASP A 237 0.74 3.28 7.05
CA ASP A 237 1.12 4.69 6.93
C ASP A 237 1.81 5.20 8.20
N GLU A 238 1.33 4.79 9.38
CA GLU A 238 1.96 5.13 10.66
C GLU A 238 3.38 4.55 10.76
N VAL A 239 3.58 3.27 10.43
CA VAL A 239 4.91 2.63 10.46
C VAL A 239 5.87 3.35 9.50
N ARG A 240 5.43 3.65 8.28
CA ARG A 240 6.24 4.40 7.31
C ARG A 240 6.63 5.79 7.84
N ALA A 241 5.70 6.49 8.51
CA ALA A 241 5.99 7.79 9.10
C ALA A 241 7.05 7.71 10.21
N VAL A 242 6.95 6.71 11.10
CA VAL A 242 7.93 6.48 12.18
C VAL A 242 9.31 6.15 11.61
N VAL A 243 9.39 5.22 10.65
CA VAL A 243 10.66 4.85 9.98
C VAL A 243 11.27 6.05 9.26
N ALA A 244 10.46 6.84 8.53
CA ALA A 244 10.92 8.05 7.87
C ALA A 244 11.48 9.08 8.88
N ALA A 245 10.82 9.26 10.02
CA ALA A 245 11.30 10.14 11.09
C ALA A 245 12.61 9.63 11.71
N HIS A 246 12.77 8.31 11.87
CA HIS A 246 14.02 7.71 12.35
C HIS A 246 15.18 7.89 11.35
N ARG A 247 14.96 7.57 10.07
CA ARG A 247 15.96 7.76 9.01
C ARG A 247 16.39 9.22 8.89
N ARG A 248 15.46 10.17 9.01
CA ARG A 248 15.80 11.61 9.04
C ARG A 248 16.66 11.98 10.24
N ARG A 249 16.38 11.41 11.41
CA ARG A 249 17.22 11.61 12.61
C ARG A 249 18.63 11.06 12.39
N GLN A 250 18.77 9.83 11.87
CA GLN A 250 20.08 9.24 11.57
C GLN A 250 20.87 10.05 10.53
N ALA A 251 20.24 10.39 9.40
CA ALA A 251 20.87 11.20 8.36
C ALA A 251 21.32 12.56 8.92
N ARG A 252 20.55 13.16 9.83
CA ARG A 252 20.96 14.39 10.50
C ARG A 252 22.19 14.20 11.38
N VAL A 253 22.22 13.15 12.19
CA VAL A 253 23.39 12.83 13.04
C VAL A 253 24.64 12.72 12.17
N GLU A 254 24.58 11.91 11.12
CA GLU A 254 25.70 11.69 10.19
C GLU A 254 26.17 13.00 9.53
N VAL A 255 25.24 13.81 9.01
CA VAL A 255 25.57 15.12 8.42
C VAL A 255 26.21 16.05 9.46
N THR A 256 25.69 16.05 10.69
CA THR A 256 26.20 16.92 11.76
C THR A 256 27.62 16.52 12.12
N GLU A 257 27.89 15.23 12.28
CA GLU A 257 29.23 14.69 12.55
C GLU A 257 30.21 15.07 11.45
N GLN A 258 29.82 14.97 10.18
CA GLN A 258 30.68 15.36 9.06
C GLN A 258 30.97 16.87 9.03
N VAL A 259 29.96 17.72 9.27
CA VAL A 259 30.14 19.18 9.36
C VAL A 259 31.11 19.54 10.48
N LEU A 260 30.98 18.90 11.64
CA LEU A 260 31.89 19.15 12.76
C LEU A 260 33.29 18.64 12.51
N ALA A 261 33.45 17.47 11.89
CA ALA A 261 34.77 16.95 11.53
C ALA A 261 35.50 17.93 10.58
N ALA A 262 34.79 18.47 9.59
CA ALA A 262 35.35 19.46 8.66
C ALA A 262 35.72 20.78 9.37
N LEU A 263 34.88 21.26 10.29
CA LEU A 263 35.18 22.44 11.10
C LEU A 263 36.38 22.22 12.04
N GLY A 264 36.46 21.05 12.66
CA GLY A 264 37.62 20.64 13.45
C GLY A 264 38.91 20.59 12.64
N ALA A 265 38.85 20.08 11.40
CA ALA A 265 39.99 20.06 10.48
C ALA A 265 40.50 21.48 10.12
N GLN A 266 39.63 22.49 10.13
CA GLN A 266 39.99 23.90 9.93
C GLN A 266 40.47 24.62 11.21
N GLY A 267 40.53 23.91 12.33
CA GLY A 267 41.00 24.43 13.62
C GLY A 267 39.92 25.17 14.43
N TYR A 268 38.64 24.87 14.19
CA TYR A 268 37.55 25.28 15.07
C TYR A 268 37.39 24.30 16.23
N GLU A 269 37.31 24.82 17.44
CA GLU A 269 37.04 24.06 18.66
C GLU A 269 35.57 24.17 19.06
N LEU A 270 34.96 23.06 19.49
CA LEU A 270 33.61 23.04 20.04
C LEU A 270 33.59 23.57 21.48
N GLY A 271 32.67 24.50 21.77
CA GLY A 271 32.22 24.71 23.15
C GLY A 271 31.44 23.51 23.72
N GLU A 272 31.12 23.53 25.02
CA GLU A 272 30.43 22.42 25.69
C GLU A 272 29.03 22.09 25.10
N SER A 273 28.70 20.79 25.21
CA SER A 273 27.47 20.03 24.90
C SER A 273 26.98 19.98 23.44
N PHE A 274 27.66 19.14 22.65
CA PHE A 274 27.22 18.73 21.31
C PHE A 274 25.99 17.79 21.32
N ASP A 275 25.83 16.96 22.35
CA ASP A 275 24.73 16.00 22.45
C ASP A 275 23.35 16.68 22.40
N ASP A 276 23.28 17.95 22.81
CA ASP A 276 22.07 18.77 22.80
C ASP A 276 21.64 19.19 21.37
N LEU A 277 22.59 19.40 20.45
CA LEU A 277 22.31 19.76 19.04
C LEU A 277 21.54 18.65 18.29
N LEU A 278 21.80 17.40 18.67
CA LEU A 278 21.19 16.21 18.07
C LEU A 278 19.78 15.90 18.63
N ALA A 279 19.41 16.49 19.78
CA ALA A 279 18.14 16.25 20.47
C ALA A 279 16.91 16.92 19.82
N GLY A 280 17.07 17.62 18.69
CA GLY A 280 15.96 18.11 17.86
C GLY A 280 15.44 19.51 18.19
N GLY A 281 16.09 20.24 19.10
CA GLY A 281 15.79 21.64 19.39
C GLY A 281 16.41 22.63 18.39
N ARG A 282 15.90 23.87 18.34
CA ARG A 282 16.54 25.00 17.65
C ARG A 282 17.71 25.52 18.51
N GLN A 283 18.70 24.67 18.73
CA GLN A 283 19.80 24.92 19.66
C GLN A 283 21.09 25.33 18.96
N VAL A 284 21.95 25.96 19.74
CA VAL A 284 23.03 26.83 19.28
C VAL A 284 24.36 26.32 19.81
N THR A 285 25.33 26.06 18.93
CA THR A 285 26.71 25.72 19.33
C THR A 285 27.66 26.83 18.92
N LEU A 286 28.53 27.24 19.84
CA LEU A 286 29.62 28.15 19.53
C LEU A 286 30.87 27.36 19.16
N LEU A 287 31.46 27.72 18.03
CA LEU A 287 32.77 27.26 17.60
C LEU A 287 33.75 28.42 17.64
N THR A 288 34.93 28.23 18.20
CA THR A 288 35.98 29.26 18.24
C THR A 288 37.20 28.81 17.46
N SER A 289 37.86 29.73 16.75
CA SER A 289 39.11 29.45 16.05
C SER A 289 40.28 30.10 16.78
N ALA A 290 41.42 29.41 16.85
CA ALA A 290 42.67 29.98 17.37
C ALA A 290 43.16 31.19 16.53
N LYS A 291 42.73 31.29 15.26
CA LYS A 291 43.09 32.42 14.36
C LYS A 291 42.40 33.73 14.77
N THR A 292 41.21 33.64 15.37
CA THR A 292 40.37 34.78 15.74
C THR A 292 39.77 34.56 17.13
N PRO A 293 40.56 34.69 18.22
CA PRO A 293 40.17 34.27 19.56
C PRO A 293 38.96 35.03 20.14
N ASP A 294 38.73 36.25 19.64
CA ASP A 294 37.60 37.11 20.04
C ASP A 294 36.33 36.88 19.22
N TYR A 295 36.40 36.00 18.20
CA TYR A 295 35.30 35.70 17.29
C TYR A 295 35.00 34.20 17.28
N GLY A 296 33.73 33.88 17.05
CA GLY A 296 33.28 32.51 16.93
C GLY A 296 32.17 32.35 15.91
N VAL A 297 31.86 31.11 15.58
CA VAL A 297 30.77 30.72 14.69
C VAL A 297 29.66 30.12 15.53
N ARG A 298 28.53 30.79 15.52
CA ARG A 298 27.29 30.31 16.12
C ARG A 298 26.55 29.44 15.12
N LEU A 299 26.59 28.13 15.31
CA LEU A 299 25.86 27.16 14.51
C LEU A 299 24.46 26.92 15.08
N THR A 300 23.47 26.82 14.21
CA THR A 300 22.09 26.45 14.55
C THR A 300 21.56 25.50 13.49
N VAL A 301 20.88 24.44 13.92
CA VAL A 301 20.19 23.53 13.01
C VAL A 301 18.75 24.02 12.81
N ASP A 302 18.33 24.15 11.56
CA ASP A 302 16.93 24.29 11.17
C ASP A 302 16.38 22.88 10.89
N PRO A 303 15.65 22.29 11.86
CA PRO A 303 15.19 20.92 11.75
C PRO A 303 14.08 20.73 10.72
N GLU A 304 13.38 21.79 10.33
CA GLU A 304 12.28 21.70 9.36
C GLU A 304 12.78 21.70 7.93
N ARG A 305 13.93 22.34 7.69
CA ARG A 305 14.51 22.52 6.36
C ARG A 305 15.73 21.65 6.09
N ASP A 306 16.18 20.90 7.10
CA ASP A 306 17.42 20.11 7.12
C ASP A 306 18.63 20.96 6.70
N ARG A 307 18.87 22.06 7.41
CA ARG A 307 19.97 22.99 7.10
C ARG A 307 20.70 23.44 8.35
N PHE A 308 21.97 23.74 8.17
CA PHE A 308 22.77 24.46 9.15
C PHE A 308 22.79 25.96 8.82
N MET A 309 22.65 26.75 9.87
CA MET A 309 22.86 28.18 9.85
C MET A 309 24.06 28.48 10.72
N ALA A 310 25.16 28.92 10.11
CA ALA A 310 26.27 29.54 10.83
C ALA A 310 26.01 31.05 10.95
N ILE A 311 26.52 31.71 11.98
CA ILE A 311 26.56 33.17 12.11
C ILE A 311 27.84 33.54 12.85
N THR A 312 28.63 34.47 12.31
CA THR A 312 29.79 35.02 13.03
C THR A 312 29.32 35.85 14.22
N VAL A 313 29.88 35.57 15.40
CA VAL A 313 29.62 36.30 16.64
C VAL A 313 30.94 36.77 17.26
N ARG A 314 30.92 37.92 17.94
CA ARG A 314 32.06 38.45 18.70
C ARG A 314 31.81 38.34 20.20
N ARG A 315 32.89 38.16 20.96
CA ARG A 315 32.84 38.23 22.42
C ARG A 315 32.47 39.66 22.82
N ASP A 316 31.55 39.80 23.77
CA ASP A 316 30.99 41.11 24.13
C ASP A 316 32.00 42.09 24.74
N ASP A 317 33.11 41.60 25.28
CA ASP A 317 34.22 42.36 25.85
C ASP A 317 35.38 42.61 24.84
N ALA A 318 35.24 42.21 23.58
CA ALA A 318 36.26 42.39 22.55
C ALA A 318 36.02 43.65 21.67
N ASP A 319 37.13 44.23 21.20
CA ASP A 319 37.16 45.43 20.36
C ASP A 319 36.46 45.21 19.00
N ASP A 320 35.86 46.27 18.46
CA ASP A 320 35.02 46.24 17.26
C ASP A 320 35.76 46.49 15.93
N GLY A 321 37.10 46.55 15.97
CA GLY A 321 37.94 46.91 14.82
C GLY A 321 38.00 45.89 13.68
N ASP A 322 37.78 44.60 13.96
CA ASP A 322 38.10 43.50 13.03
C ASP A 322 36.87 42.68 12.55
N ASP A 323 35.66 43.16 12.81
CA ASP A 323 34.40 42.44 12.51
C ASP A 323 34.30 41.97 11.05
N GLN A 324 34.69 42.83 10.10
CA GLN A 324 34.63 42.51 8.66
C GLN A 324 35.67 41.47 8.27
N HIS A 325 36.88 41.56 8.83
CA HIS A 325 37.95 40.61 8.55
C HIS A 325 37.61 39.22 9.11
N ALA A 326 37.09 39.17 10.34
CA ALA A 326 36.64 37.92 10.96
C ALA A 326 35.45 37.29 10.20
N GLN A 327 34.48 38.10 9.74
CA GLN A 327 33.40 37.59 8.88
C GLN A 327 33.93 37.01 7.56
N GLN A 328 34.90 37.68 6.92
CA GLN A 328 35.48 37.22 5.66
C GLN A 328 36.22 35.89 5.84
N LEU A 329 37.06 35.76 6.87
CA LEU A 329 37.75 34.51 7.19
C LEU A 329 36.78 33.34 7.44
N VAL A 330 35.73 33.59 8.23
CA VAL A 330 34.68 32.58 8.48
C VAL A 330 33.96 32.20 7.19
N CYS A 331 33.66 33.16 6.31
CA CYS A 331 33.05 32.87 5.00
C CYS A 331 33.95 32.00 4.13
N ASP A 332 35.25 32.31 4.06
CA ASP A 332 36.21 31.55 3.26
C ASP A 332 36.38 30.11 3.80
N ASP A 333 36.46 29.94 5.13
CA ASP A 333 36.52 28.62 5.77
C ASP A 333 35.24 27.79 5.49
N LEU A 334 34.06 28.42 5.57
CA LEU A 334 32.78 27.75 5.28
C LEU A 334 32.63 27.38 3.81
N ASP A 335 33.21 28.16 2.88
CA ASP A 335 33.24 27.83 1.45
C ASP A 335 34.11 26.59 1.18
N LEU A 336 35.25 26.47 1.87
CA LEU A 336 36.10 25.28 1.81
C LEU A 336 35.40 24.05 2.40
N ILE A 337 34.73 24.19 3.55
CA ILE A 337 33.98 23.11 4.19
C ILE A 337 32.80 22.67 3.31
N GLU A 338 32.08 23.60 2.67
CA GLU A 338 31.02 23.24 1.73
C GLU A 338 31.58 22.45 0.54
N ALA A 339 32.74 22.85 0.00
CA ALA A 339 33.39 22.13 -1.09
C ALA A 339 33.82 20.71 -0.66
N GLU A 340 34.37 20.57 0.54
CA GLU A 340 34.77 19.27 1.11
C GLU A 340 33.54 18.36 1.32
N LEU A 341 32.47 18.87 1.92
CA LEU A 341 31.23 18.12 2.13
C LEU A 341 30.51 17.77 0.82
N ALA A 342 30.64 18.62 -0.20
CA ALA A 342 30.12 18.34 -1.54
C ALA A 342 30.80 17.13 -2.20
N THR A 343 32.08 16.86 -1.91
CA THR A 343 32.75 15.64 -2.40
C THR A 343 32.18 14.36 -1.78
N GLY A 344 31.61 14.45 -0.57
CA GLY A 344 30.84 13.39 0.11
C GLY A 344 29.34 13.34 -0.23
N GLY A 345 28.86 14.21 -1.14
CA GLY A 345 27.45 14.26 -1.55
C GLY A 345 26.52 15.07 -0.63
N LEU A 346 27.05 15.74 0.39
CA LEU A 346 26.30 16.61 1.28
C LEU A 346 26.29 18.06 0.78
N ARG A 347 25.18 18.79 1.00
CA ARG A 347 25.04 20.21 0.62
C ARG A 347 24.64 21.06 1.82
N LEU A 348 25.54 21.93 2.29
CA LEU A 348 25.23 22.97 3.26
C LEU A 348 24.48 24.11 2.58
N ARG A 349 23.16 24.20 2.73
CA ARG A 349 22.41 25.37 2.22
C ARG A 349 22.71 26.61 3.07
N LYS A 350 23.62 27.45 2.56
CA LYS A 350 23.99 28.77 3.08
C LYS A 350 22.76 29.64 3.38
N VAL A 351 22.56 30.00 4.65
CA VAL A 351 21.78 31.19 5.05
C VAL A 351 22.71 32.39 5.34
N LEU A 352 24.03 32.18 5.31
CA LEU A 352 25.07 33.21 5.38
C LEU A 352 25.38 33.86 4.03
N ARG A 353 24.35 34.33 3.34
CA ARG A 353 24.50 35.44 2.40
C ARG A 353 23.80 36.68 2.92
N ARG A 354 23.84 36.90 4.23
CA ARG A 354 23.80 38.29 4.67
C ARG A 354 25.15 38.89 4.24
N PRO A 355 25.17 39.92 3.38
CA PRO A 355 26.41 40.59 3.01
C PRO A 355 27.15 40.99 4.29
N VAL A 356 28.49 40.94 4.25
CA VAL A 356 29.38 41.34 5.34
C VAL A 356 28.77 42.55 6.04
N GLN A 357 28.34 42.36 7.29
CA GLN A 357 27.66 43.39 8.04
C GLN A 357 28.72 44.28 8.69
N PRO A 358 28.49 45.59 8.81
CA PRO A 358 29.43 46.49 9.47
C PRO A 358 29.64 46.15 10.95
N ARG A 359 28.77 45.32 11.55
CA ARG A 359 28.91 44.78 12.90
C ARG A 359 28.47 43.34 12.96
N VAL A 360 29.20 42.48 13.68
CA VAL A 360 28.75 41.12 14.02
C VAL A 360 27.82 41.14 15.24
N ALA A 361 27.04 40.07 15.42
CA ALA A 361 26.28 39.91 16.66
C ALA A 361 27.25 39.66 17.83
N THR A 362 26.98 40.25 18.99
CA THR A 362 27.77 39.99 20.20
C THR A 362 27.15 38.85 21.01
N MET A 363 27.99 38.12 21.74
CA MET A 363 27.52 37.11 22.69
C MET A 363 28.32 37.20 24.00
N PRO A 364 27.67 37.03 25.17
CA PRO A 364 28.33 37.20 26.46
C PRO A 364 29.54 36.28 26.64
N ALA A 365 30.64 36.81 27.19
CA ALA A 365 31.89 36.06 27.43
C ALA A 365 31.71 34.74 28.22
N ARG A 366 30.70 34.65 29.10
CA ARG A 366 30.35 33.40 29.81
C ARG A 366 29.94 32.23 28.90
N HIS A 367 29.59 32.50 27.65
CA HIS A 367 29.23 31.51 26.64
C HIS A 367 30.38 31.21 25.69
N TRP A 368 31.51 31.92 25.81
CA TRP A 368 32.74 31.51 25.14
C TRP A 368 33.28 30.26 25.83
N PRO A 369 33.79 29.27 25.07
CA PRO A 369 34.59 28.21 25.68
C PRO A 369 35.67 28.89 26.51
N ALA A 370 35.72 28.59 27.81
CA ALA A 370 36.70 29.16 28.71
C ALA A 370 38.06 28.97 28.05
N ALA A 371 38.70 30.08 27.67
CA ALA A 371 39.93 30.07 26.90
C ALA A 371 40.82 28.95 27.43
N VAL A 372 41.17 28.01 26.56
CA VAL A 372 42.02 26.88 26.89
C VAL A 372 43.28 27.44 27.52
N ASN A 373 43.31 27.51 28.84
CA ASN A 373 44.50 27.65 29.63
C ASN A 373 45.07 26.23 29.65
N PRO A 374 46.12 25.91 28.88
CA PRO A 374 46.65 24.55 28.80
C PRO A 374 47.08 23.97 30.16
N GLY A 375 47.23 24.79 31.20
CA GLY A 375 47.51 24.36 32.57
C GLY A 375 46.29 24.00 33.43
N GLN A 376 45.10 24.56 33.19
CA GLN A 376 43.92 24.37 34.06
C GLN A 376 43.01 23.22 33.60
N SER A 377 42.96 22.94 32.30
CA SER A 377 42.19 21.81 31.76
C SER A 377 42.70 20.46 32.25
N ALA A 378 44.03 20.28 32.34
CA ALA A 378 44.62 19.04 32.84
C ALA A 378 44.41 18.82 34.35
N GLU A 379 44.40 19.89 35.16
CA GLU A 379 44.08 19.80 36.60
C GLU A 379 42.58 19.58 36.83
N ALA A 380 41.71 20.23 36.08
CA ALA A 380 40.27 20.02 36.17
C ALA A 380 39.87 18.60 35.74
N GLN A 381 40.43 18.10 34.63
CA GLN A 381 40.22 16.72 34.17
C GLN A 381 40.77 15.69 35.17
N ARG A 382 41.98 15.91 35.74
CA ARG A 382 42.50 15.05 36.81
C ARG A 382 41.62 15.07 38.06
N THR A 383 41.08 16.22 38.43
CA THR A 383 40.23 16.36 39.63
C THR A 383 38.88 15.67 39.43
N GLU A 384 38.32 15.76 38.23
CA GLU A 384 37.08 15.08 37.84
C GLU A 384 37.26 13.56 37.75
N GLU A 385 38.38 13.09 37.16
CA GLU A 385 38.75 11.66 37.13
C GLU A 385 38.97 11.09 38.54
N LEU A 386 39.64 11.83 39.42
CA LEU A 386 39.82 11.44 40.82
C LEU A 386 38.49 11.39 41.57
N ARG A 387 37.55 12.29 41.28
CA ARG A 387 36.19 12.26 41.83
C ARG A 387 35.41 11.03 41.38
N ARG A 388 35.45 10.72 40.07
CA ARG A 388 34.78 9.54 39.50
C ARG A 388 35.37 8.24 40.04
N ALA A 389 36.69 8.16 40.18
CA ALA A 389 37.35 7.02 40.81
C ALA A 389 36.94 6.85 42.29
N ALA A 390 36.85 7.95 43.04
CA ALA A 390 36.42 7.93 44.44
C ALA A 390 34.93 7.54 44.60
N GLU A 391 34.06 7.98 43.70
CA GLU A 391 32.65 7.55 43.68
C GLU A 391 32.50 6.07 43.33
N TYR A 392 33.27 5.58 42.36
CA TYR A 392 33.29 4.17 42.01
C TYR A 392 33.75 3.29 43.17
N GLU A 393 34.78 3.70 43.91
CA GLU A 393 35.21 2.99 45.12
C GLU A 393 34.16 3.01 46.23
N ARG A 394 33.44 4.12 46.43
CA ARG A 394 32.32 4.18 47.40
C ARG A 394 31.20 3.23 47.02
N GLN A 395 30.80 3.19 45.75
CA GLN A 395 29.78 2.25 45.27
C GLN A 395 30.24 0.79 45.42
N ARG A 396 31.50 0.49 45.13
CA ARG A 396 32.07 -0.85 45.33
C ARG A 396 32.04 -1.28 46.80
N ARG A 397 32.41 -0.40 47.73
CA ARG A 397 32.36 -0.67 49.18
C ARG A 397 30.93 -0.84 49.69
N ALA A 398 29.98 -0.02 49.22
CA ALA A 398 28.57 -0.16 49.55
C ALA A 398 28.00 -1.52 49.08
N ASN A 399 28.35 -1.94 47.87
CA ASN A 399 27.93 -3.23 47.32
C ASN A 399 28.57 -4.44 48.03
N GLN A 400 29.80 -4.30 48.54
CA GLN A 400 30.44 -5.35 49.37
C GLN A 400 29.81 -5.46 50.75
N GLN A 401 29.43 -4.34 51.38
CA GLN A 401 28.72 -4.33 52.66
C GLN A 401 27.29 -4.89 52.55
N ALA A 402 26.61 -4.66 51.42
CA ALA A 402 25.30 -5.25 51.16
C ALA A 402 25.38 -6.78 51.00
N LYS A 403 26.42 -7.30 50.35
CA LYS A 403 26.64 -8.76 50.20
C LYS A 403 27.08 -9.47 51.49
N GLY A 404 27.73 -8.77 52.42
CA GLY A 404 28.15 -9.33 53.71
C GLY A 404 27.05 -9.40 54.79
N ARG A 405 25.87 -8.83 54.55
CA ARG A 405 24.72 -8.83 55.48
C ARG A 405 23.67 -9.90 55.19
N THR A 406 23.84 -10.67 54.11
CA THR A 406 22.93 -11.74 53.67
C THR A 406 23.58 -13.12 53.70
N SER A 407 24.57 -13.34 54.57
CA SER A 407 25.15 -14.67 54.84
C SER A 407 25.07 -14.99 56.33
#